data_AF-A0A6V7HPB9-F1
#
_entry.id   AF-A0A6V7HPB9-F1
#
_cell.length_a   1.000
_cell.length_b   1.000
_cell.length_c   1.000
_cell.angle_alpha   90.00
_cell.angle_beta   90.00
_cell.angle_gamma   90.00
#
_symmetry.space_group_name_H-M   'P 1'
#
loop_
_entity.id
_entity.type
_entity.pdbx_description
1 polymer ?
#
loop_
_entity_poly.entity_id
_entity_poly.type
_entity_poly.pdbx_seq_one_letter_code
_entity_poly.pdbx_strand_id
1 'polypeptide(L)' 'VLCLLNMVTPEELMEEEEYEDILEDIKEECNKYGVVRSVEIPRPIEGVDVPGCGK' A
#
# COMPACT_ATOMS: atom_id res chain seq x y z
N VAL A 1 0.33 -7.21 13.41
CA VAL A 1 0.62 -6.19 12.37
C VAL A 1 1.63 -6.82 11.42
N LEU A 2 1.33 -6.86 10.13
CA LEU A 2 2.21 -7.37 9.08
C LEU A 2 2.77 -6.15 8.33
N CYS A 3 4.07 -6.14 8.05
CA CYS A 3 4.73 -5.08 7.28
C CYS A 3 5.32 -5.69 6.03
N LEU A 4 4.86 -5.22 4.87
CA LEU A 4 5.33 -5.65 3.56
C LEU A 4 6.16 -4.52 2.95
N LEU A 5 7.41 -4.80 2.59
CA LEU A 5 8.36 -3.82 2.06
C LEU A 5 8.71 -4.16 0.62
N ASN A 6 9.02 -3.15 -0.19
CA ASN A 6 9.36 -3.29 -1.62
C ASN A 6 8.25 -3.97 -2.46
N MET A 7 6.98 -3.80 -2.07
CA MET A 7 5.83 -4.34 -2.81
C MET A 7 5.34 -3.42 -3.92
N VAL A 8 5.55 -2.12 -3.78
CA VAL A 8 4.98 -1.07 -4.63
C VAL A 8 5.99 0.04 -4.84
N THR A 9 5.85 0.78 -5.92
CA THR A 9 6.61 1.99 -6.21
C THR A 9 5.80 3.25 -5.86
N PRO A 10 6.46 4.38 -5.56
CA PRO A 10 5.75 5.62 -5.29
C PRO A 10 4.87 6.10 -6.45
N GLU A 11 5.30 5.84 -7.69
CA GLU A 11 4.60 6.24 -8.93
C GLU A 11 3.22 5.57 -9.01
N GLU A 12 3.15 4.27 -8.74
CA GLU A 12 1.90 3.48 -8.74
C GLU A 12 0.91 3.95 -7.65
N LEU A 13 1.40 4.57 -6.58
CA LEU A 13 0.55 5.07 -5.49
C LEU A 13 0.01 6.49 -5.74
N MET A 14 0.56 7.20 -6.75
CA MET A 14 0.07 8.54 -7.14
C MET A 14 -1.23 8.44 -7.93
N GLU A 15 -1.38 7.40 -8.76
CA GLU A 15 -2.59 7.15 -9.51
C GLU A 15 -3.67 6.53 -8.60
N GLU A 16 -4.89 7.06 -8.64
CA GLU A 16 -5.96 6.63 -7.73
C GLU A 16 -6.51 5.25 -8.10
N GLU A 17 -6.68 4.99 -9.40
CA GLU A 17 -7.12 3.70 -9.92
C GLU A 17 -6.13 2.59 -9.54
N GLU A 18 -4.83 2.80 -9.77
CA GLU A 18 -3.79 1.82 -9.43
C GLU A 18 -3.65 1.62 -7.91
N TYR A 19 -3.77 2.67 -7.11
CA TYR A 19 -3.81 2.55 -5.65
C TYR A 19 -4.99 1.70 -5.17
N GLU A 20 -6.19 1.89 -5.72
CA GLU A 20 -7.37 1.11 -5.37
C GLU A 20 -7.19 -0.37 -5.72
N ASP A 21 -6.69 -0.66 -6.93
CA ASP A 21 -6.39 -2.02 -7.38
C ASP A 21 -5.38 -2.71 -6.46
N ILE A 22 -4.26 -2.05 -6.14
CA ILE A 22 -3.24 -2.56 -5.21
C ILE A 22 -3.83 -2.82 -3.82
N LEU A 23 -4.66 -1.91 -3.31
CA LEU A 23 -5.28 -2.04 -1.99
C LEU A 23 -6.22 -3.24 -1.95
N GLU A 24 -7.02 -3.44 -2.99
CA GLU A 24 -7.93 -4.58 -3.13
C GLU A 24 -7.13 -5.89 -3.21
N ASP A 25 -6.14 -5.98 -4.09
CA ASP A 25 -5.28 -7.15 -4.26
C ASP A 25 -4.60 -7.58 -2.93
N ILE A 26 -3.97 -6.64 -2.23
CA ILE A 26 -3.29 -6.94 -0.94
C ILE A 26 -4.31 -7.42 0.10
N LYS A 27 -5.49 -6.79 0.13
CA LYS A 27 -6.54 -7.14 1.09
C LYS A 27 -7.13 -8.51 0.79
N GLU A 28 -7.38 -8.82 -0.47
CA GLU A 28 -7.87 -10.13 -0.90
C GLU A 28 -6.87 -11.24 -0.61
N GLU A 29 -5.60 -11.04 -1.01
CA GLU A 29 -4.54 -12.02 -0.76
C GLU A 29 -4.33 -12.27 0.74
N CYS A 30 -4.32 -11.22 1.57
CA CYS A 30 -4.17 -11.38 3.02
C CYS A 30 -5.40 -12.02 3.68
N ASN A 31 -6.62 -11.76 3.17
CA ASN A 31 -7.85 -12.34 3.71
C ASN A 31 -7.92 -13.87 3.54
N LYS A 32 -7.17 -14.45 2.59
CA LYS A 32 -7.06 -15.91 2.43
C LYS A 32 -6.44 -16.60 3.64
N TYR A 33 -5.63 -15.88 4.43
CA TYR A 33 -4.89 -16.42 5.58
C TYR A 33 -5.50 -16.03 6.93
N GLY A 34 -6.49 -15.14 6.94
CA GLY A 34 -7.18 -14.68 8.15
C GLY A 34 -7.83 -13.30 7.95
N VAL A 35 -8.69 -12.90 8.89
CA VAL A 35 -9.42 -11.63 8.77
C VAL A 35 -8.48 -10.43 8.88
N VAL A 36 -8.38 -9.64 7.82
CA VAL A 36 -7.65 -8.36 7.79
C VAL A 36 -8.55 -7.26 8.32
N ARG A 37 -8.17 -6.62 9.44
CA ARG A 37 -8.96 -5.53 10.03
C ARG A 37 -8.79 -4.19 9.30
N SER A 38 -7.58 -3.90 8.86
CA SER A 38 -7.23 -2.68 8.12
C SER A 38 -5.95 -2.91 7.33
N VAL A 39 -5.81 -2.17 6.23
CA VAL A 39 -4.61 -2.08 5.40
C VAL A 39 -4.27 -0.61 5.29
N GLU A 40 -3.01 -0.26 5.52
CA GLU A 40 -2.50 1.11 5.39
C GLU A 40 -1.31 1.08 4.44
N ILE A 41 -1.41 1.84 3.35
CA ILE A 41 -0.35 2.02 2.37
C ILE A 41 0.00 3.52 2.37
N PRO A 42 1.22 3.90 2.78
CA PRO A 42 1.61 5.31 2.77
C PRO A 42 1.69 5.79 1.33
N ARG A 43 0.98 6.89 1.01
CA ARG A 43 1.03 7.52 -0.31
C ARG A 43 2.09 8.64 -0.31
N PRO A 44 2.91 8.76 -1.36
CA PRO A 44 3.85 9.86 -1.47
C PRO A 44 3.08 11.18 -1.64
N ILE A 45 3.54 12.23 -0.96
CA ILE A 45 2.98 13.58 -1.09
C ILE A 45 4.11 14.46 -1.62
N GLU A 46 3.84 15.20 -2.71
CA GLU A 46 4.84 16.10 -3.28
C GLU A 46 5.34 17.10 -2.22
N GLY A 47 6.65 17.09 -1.98
CA GLY A 47 7.31 17.97 -1.01
C GLY A 47 7.27 17.50 0.45
N VAL A 48 6.76 16.30 0.74
CA VAL A 48 6.78 15.71 2.09
C VAL A 48 7.47 14.35 2.04
N ASP A 49 8.50 14.18 2.88
CA ASP A 49 9.08 12.86 3.13
C ASP A 49 8.08 12.02 3.95
N VAL A 50 7.32 11.16 3.28
CA VAL A 50 6.36 10.26 3.93
C VAL A 50 7.09 9.01 4.42
N PRO A 51 7.10 8.72 5.73
CA PRO A 51 7.75 7.52 6.25
C PRO A 51 7.15 6.26 5.62
N GLY A 52 7.96 5.49 4.89
CA GLY A 52 7.54 4.29 4.17
C GLY A 52 7.43 4.44 2.65
N CYS A 53 7.51 5.66 2.11
CA CYS A 53 7.64 5.91 0.67
C CYS A 53 9.12 6.13 0.29
N GLY A 54 9.83 5.04 -0.04
CA GLY A 54 11.21 5.11 -0.53
C GLY A 54 12.27 5.01 0.58
N LYS A 55 12.93 3.84 0.62
CA LYS A 55 14.01 3.40 1.55
C LYS A 55 13.71 3.44 3.05
#